data_AF-A0A2V8H7E3-F1
#
_entry.id   AF-A0A2V8H7E3-F1
#
_cell.length_a   1.000
_cell.length_b   1.000
_cell.length_c   1.000
_cell.angle_alpha   90.00
_cell.angle_beta   90.00
_cell.angle_gamma   90.00
#
_symmetry.space_group_name_H-M   'P 1'
#
loop_
_entity.id
_entity.type
_entity.pdbx_description
1 polymer ?
#
loop_
_entity_poly.entity_id
_entity_poly.type
_entity_poly.pdbx_seq_one_letter_code
_entity_poly.pdbx_strand_id
1 'polypeptide(L)'
;MNVVNFASAMKGGGPEPGAPPSTLQETGLHPDMLAQLLLKTLVAGEASGTQLAERLRLPFSVLDALVQHARVEKLAEVRGASGAGNAGYRYALTDLGRDRAMQFL
;
A
#
# COMPACT_ATOMS: atom_id res chain seq x y z
N MET A 1 5.18 48.16 31.48
CA MET A 1 6.06 47.16 32.09
C MET A 1 5.62 45.79 31.57
N ASN A 2 6.40 45.22 30.67
CA ASN A 2 6.09 44.00 29.91
C ASN A 2 6.47 42.77 30.75
N VAL A 3 5.54 41.85 30.98
CA VAL A 3 5.85 40.51 31.54
C VAL A 3 5.64 39.45 30.45
N VAL A 4 6.76 38.99 29.91
CA VAL A 4 7.00 37.64 29.41
C VAL A 4 6.66 36.63 30.55
N ASN A 5 6.17 35.40 30.39
CA ASN A 5 6.36 34.43 29.31
C ASN A 5 5.46 33.16 29.52
N PHE A 6 5.10 32.55 28.37
CA PHE A 6 4.88 31.14 27.98
C PHE A 6 4.20 30.16 28.97
N ALA A 7 2.98 29.74 28.62
CA ALA A 7 2.47 28.42 28.98
C ALA A 7 2.72 27.46 27.81
N SER A 8 3.81 26.70 27.95
CA SER A 8 4.21 25.59 27.10
C SER A 8 3.21 24.45 27.15
N ALA A 9 3.11 23.77 26.01
CA ALA A 9 2.39 22.55 25.74
C ALA A 9 2.63 21.46 26.80
N MET A 10 1.53 20.81 27.20
CA MET A 10 1.55 19.49 27.82
C MET A 10 0.51 18.62 27.08
N LYS A 11 0.86 18.18 25.86
CA LYS A 11 0.13 17.10 25.17
C LYS A 11 0.77 15.78 25.63
N GLY A 12 -0.06 14.92 26.22
CA GLY A 12 0.35 13.68 26.88
C GLY A 12 1.19 12.76 25.98
N GLY A 13 2.23 12.18 26.58
CA GLY A 13 3.22 11.33 25.92
C GLY A 13 2.72 9.92 25.64
N GLY A 14 2.09 9.74 24.48
CA GLY A 14 2.10 8.51 23.70
C GLY A 14 2.23 8.89 22.22
N PRO A 15 2.82 8.07 21.33
CA PRO A 15 2.79 8.36 19.91
C PRO A 15 1.33 8.36 19.48
N GLU A 16 0.76 9.55 19.24
CA GLU A 16 -0.50 9.65 18.52
C GLU A 16 -0.30 8.93 17.19
N PRO A 17 -1.25 8.08 16.74
CA PRO A 17 -1.12 7.46 15.43
C PRO A 17 -0.94 8.58 14.41
N GLY A 18 0.22 8.63 13.77
CA GLY A 18 0.46 9.57 12.69
C GLY A 18 -0.60 9.40 11.61
N ALA A 19 -0.85 10.46 10.85
CA ALA A 19 -1.74 10.35 9.69
C ALA A 19 -1.28 9.20 8.77
N PRO A 20 -2.21 8.44 8.18
CA PRO A 20 -1.84 7.37 7.25
C PRO A 20 -1.04 7.96 6.08
N PRO A 21 -0.07 7.22 5.53
CA PRO A 21 0.75 7.70 4.43
C PRO A 21 -0.15 7.98 3.22
N SER A 22 0.07 9.12 2.58
CA SER A 22 -0.61 9.54 1.35
C SER A 22 0.21 9.22 0.11
N THR A 23 1.51 8.93 0.27
CA THR A 23 2.44 8.59 -0.81
C THR A 23 3.28 7.36 -0.46
N LEU A 24 3.89 6.74 -1.49
CA LEU A 24 4.81 5.62 -1.28
C LEU A 24 6.03 6.04 -0.45
N GLN A 25 6.52 7.25 -0.66
CA GLN A 25 7.70 7.79 0.03
C GLN A 25 7.44 7.99 1.52
N GLU A 26 6.22 8.39 1.91
CA GLU A 26 5.82 8.56 3.31
C GLU A 26 5.77 7.24 4.09
N THR A 27 5.68 6.10 3.40
CA THR A 27 5.76 4.79 4.06
C THR A 27 7.15 4.53 4.68
N GLY A 28 8.18 5.25 4.24
CA GLY A 28 9.57 4.99 4.61
C GLY A 28 10.13 3.70 4.03
N LEU A 29 9.39 3.02 3.14
CA LEU A 29 9.80 1.77 2.50
C LEU A 29 10.30 2.02 1.07
N HIS A 30 11.28 1.22 0.66
CA HIS A 30 11.77 1.27 -0.71
C HIS A 30 10.68 0.81 -1.69
N PRO A 31 10.45 1.49 -2.83
CA PRO A 31 9.41 1.12 -3.79
C PRO A 31 9.50 -0.33 -4.28
N ASP A 32 10.71 -0.83 -4.54
CA ASP A 32 10.91 -2.24 -4.91
C ASP A 32 10.46 -3.21 -3.82
N MET A 33 10.67 -2.87 -2.53
CA MET A 33 10.20 -3.72 -1.43
C MET A 33 8.67 -3.78 -1.40
N LEU A 34 8.00 -2.64 -1.62
CA LEU A 34 6.54 -2.59 -1.70
C LEU A 34 6.00 -3.38 -2.89
N ALA A 35 6.64 -3.27 -4.05
CA ALA A 35 6.29 -4.05 -5.23
C ALA A 35 6.47 -5.56 -4.95
N GLN A 36 7.57 -5.97 -4.32
CA GLN A 36 7.79 -7.36 -3.91
C GLN A 36 6.72 -7.86 -2.95
N LEU A 37 6.35 -7.08 -1.94
CA LEU A 37 5.29 -7.42 -0.98
C LEU A 37 3.93 -7.58 -1.67
N LEU A 38 3.60 -6.70 -2.62
CA LEU A 38 2.40 -6.81 -3.43
C LEU A 38 2.38 -8.11 -4.23
N LEU A 39 3.46 -8.42 -4.95
CA LEU A 39 3.55 -9.63 -5.76
C LEU A 39 3.47 -10.89 -4.89
N LYS A 40 4.22 -10.95 -3.78
CA LYS A 40 4.15 -12.05 -2.80
C LYS A 40 2.74 -12.27 -2.27
N THR A 41 2.00 -11.19 -2.00
CA THR A 41 0.62 -11.26 -1.52
C THR A 41 -0.31 -11.92 -2.53
N LEU A 42 -0.08 -11.68 -3.83
CA LEU A 42 -0.87 -12.25 -4.93
C LEU A 42 -0.44 -13.66 -5.34
N VAL A 43 0.70 -14.18 -4.84
CA VAL A 43 1.07 -15.60 -5.03
C VAL A 43 0.03 -16.52 -4.39
N ALA A 44 -0.56 -16.11 -3.27
CA ALA A 44 -1.59 -16.85 -2.56
C ALA A 44 -2.93 -16.96 -3.33
N GLY A 45 -3.11 -16.19 -4.41
CA GLY A 45 -4.32 -16.16 -5.23
C GLY A 45 -4.77 -14.74 -5.54
N GLU A 46 -5.97 -14.63 -6.10
CA GLU A 46 -6.56 -13.32 -6.40
C GLU A 46 -6.98 -12.57 -5.12
N ALA A 47 -6.87 -11.25 -5.14
CA ALA A 47 -7.31 -10.38 -4.05
C ALA A 47 -7.91 -9.09 -4.60
N SER A 48 -8.98 -8.59 -3.98
CA SER A 48 -9.48 -7.26 -4.33
C SER A 48 -8.50 -6.16 -3.88
N GLY A 49 -8.56 -4.97 -4.48
CA GLY A 49 -7.80 -3.82 -4.00
C GLY A 49 -8.03 -3.52 -2.50
N THR A 50 -9.27 -3.66 -2.03
CA THR A 50 -9.60 -3.56 -0.60
C THR A 50 -8.93 -4.64 0.25
N GLN A 51 -8.89 -5.89 -0.21
CA GLN A 51 -8.19 -6.99 0.49
C GLN A 51 -6.68 -6.78 0.50
N LEU A 52 -6.10 -6.25 -0.58
CA LEU A 52 -4.68 -5.90 -0.65
C LEU A 52 -4.32 -4.81 0.37
N ALA A 53 -5.16 -3.77 0.50
CA ALA A 53 -5.00 -2.73 1.51
C ALA A 53 -5.00 -3.29 2.93
N GLU A 54 -5.92 -4.19 3.24
CA GLU A 54 -5.97 -4.86 4.55
C GLU A 54 -4.75 -5.74 4.82
N ARG A 55 -4.31 -6.52 3.83
CA ARG A 55 -3.17 -7.44 3.97
C ARG A 55 -1.84 -6.70 4.10
N LEU A 56 -1.65 -5.63 3.32
CA LEU A 56 -0.40 -4.85 3.30
C LEU A 56 -0.38 -3.74 4.35
N ARG A 57 -1.49 -3.51 5.07
CA ARG A 57 -1.65 -2.44 6.06
C ARG A 57 -1.30 -1.06 5.49
N LEU A 58 -1.70 -0.83 4.24
CA LEU A 58 -1.48 0.42 3.52
C LEU A 58 -2.79 0.94 2.94
N PRO A 59 -3.03 2.27 2.94
CA PRO A 59 -4.18 2.86 2.27
C PRO A 59 -4.23 2.47 0.79
N PHE A 60 -5.43 2.19 0.27
CA PHE A 60 -5.57 1.82 -1.15
C PHE A 60 -5.11 2.92 -2.10
N SER A 61 -5.20 4.20 -1.72
CA SER A 61 -4.67 5.31 -2.52
C SER A 61 -3.17 5.17 -2.82
N VAL A 62 -2.39 4.65 -1.87
CA VAL A 62 -0.95 4.38 -2.05
C VAL A 62 -0.75 3.10 -2.85
N LEU A 63 -1.54 2.07 -2.59
CA LEU A 63 -1.46 0.80 -3.31
C LEU A 63 -1.93 0.88 -4.76
N ASP A 64 -2.87 1.75 -5.11
CA ASP A 64 -3.37 1.88 -6.48
C ASP A 64 -2.22 2.21 -7.43
N ALA A 65 -1.30 3.10 -7.03
CA ALA A 65 -0.11 3.42 -7.81
C ALA A 65 0.79 2.18 -8.03
N LEU A 66 1.02 1.36 -7.00
CA LEU A 66 1.81 0.12 -7.12
C LEU A 66 1.11 -0.93 -7.98
N VAL A 67 -0.20 -1.08 -7.83
CA VAL A 67 -0.99 -2.02 -8.61
C VAL A 67 -1.04 -1.60 -10.07
N GLN A 68 -1.22 -0.30 -10.37
CA GLN A 68 -1.15 0.18 -11.74
C GLN A 68 0.25 -0.04 -12.33
N HIS A 69 1.32 0.21 -11.58
CA HIS A 69 2.67 -0.08 -12.04
C HIS A 69 2.85 -1.58 -12.37
N ALA A 70 2.45 -2.48 -11.47
CA ALA A 70 2.51 -3.92 -11.70
C ALA A 70 1.68 -4.35 -12.92
N ARG A 71 0.56 -3.67 -13.22
CA ARG A 71 -0.26 -3.93 -14.41
C ARG A 71 0.40 -3.44 -15.69
N VAL A 72 1.00 -2.24 -15.68
CA VAL A 72 1.75 -1.70 -16.82
C VAL A 72 2.93 -2.61 -17.17
N GLU A 73 3.63 -3.11 -16.16
CA GLU A 73 4.73 -4.09 -16.29
C GLU A 73 4.24 -5.51 -16.60
N LYS A 74 2.93 -5.73 -16.77
CA LYS A 74 2.30 -7.03 -17.06
C LYS A 74 2.56 -8.10 -16.00
N LEU A 75 2.84 -7.71 -14.77
CA LEU A 75 3.03 -8.61 -13.62
C LEU A 75 1.68 -8.97 -12.98
N ALA A 76 0.71 -8.06 -13.02
CA ALA A 76 -0.63 -8.29 -12.50
C ALA A 76 -1.69 -7.97 -13.54
N GLU A 77 -2.85 -8.61 -13.42
CA GLU A 77 -4.02 -8.39 -14.27
C GLU A 77 -5.30 -8.36 -13.45
N VAL A 78 -6.38 -7.85 -14.04
CA VAL A 78 -7.71 -7.84 -13.41
C VAL A 78 -8.47 -9.07 -13.88
N ARG A 79 -8.87 -9.94 -12.96
CA ARG A 79 -9.65 -11.15 -13.24
C ARG A 79 -11.16 -10.97 -13.04
N GLY A 80 -11.56 -9.88 -12.41
CA GLY A 80 -12.96 -9.52 -12.24
C GLY A 80 -13.13 -8.29 -11.34
N ALA A 81 -14.39 -7.98 -11.00
CA ALA A 81 -14.74 -6.90 -10.09
C ALA A 81 -15.76 -7.38 -9.06
N SER A 82 -15.62 -6.90 -7.84
CA SER A 82 -16.54 -7.12 -6.72
C SER A 82 -16.64 -5.80 -5.95
N GLY A 83 -17.19 -4.78 -6.60
CA GLY A 83 -17.30 -3.43 -6.04
C GLY A 83 -17.15 -2.33 -7.10
N ALA A 84 -17.11 -1.09 -6.63
CA ALA A 84 -16.93 0.09 -7.47
C ALA A 84 -15.47 0.56 -7.49
N GLY A 85 -15.02 1.00 -8.66
CA GLY A 85 -13.68 1.54 -8.86
C GLY A 85 -12.55 0.51 -8.69
N ASN A 86 -11.31 1.00 -8.75
CA ASN A 86 -10.12 0.15 -8.73
C ASN A 86 -10.01 -0.71 -7.46
N ALA A 87 -10.46 -0.19 -6.31
CA ALA A 87 -10.44 -0.94 -5.04
C ALA A 87 -11.29 -2.21 -5.09
N GLY A 88 -12.33 -2.23 -5.93
CA GLY A 88 -13.21 -3.37 -6.14
C GLY A 88 -12.70 -4.41 -7.14
N TYR A 89 -11.65 -4.12 -7.92
CA TYR A 89 -11.10 -5.09 -8.86
C TYR A 89 -10.37 -6.22 -8.14
N ARG A 90 -10.58 -7.45 -8.61
CA ARG A 90 -9.80 -8.63 -8.20
C ARG A 90 -8.56 -8.74 -9.07
N TYR A 91 -7.42 -8.60 -8.45
CA TYR A 91 -6.11 -8.67 -9.09
C TYR A 91 -5.52 -10.07 -8.91
N ALA A 92 -4.85 -10.56 -9.94
CA ALA A 92 -4.08 -11.80 -9.92
C ALA A 92 -2.75 -11.62 -10.62
N LEU A 93 -1.76 -12.46 -10.30
CA LEU A 93 -0.50 -12.49 -11.05
C LEU A 93 -0.73 -13.09 -12.44
N THR A 94 -0.05 -12.51 -13.44
CA THR A 94 0.18 -13.16 -14.73
C THR A 94 1.24 -14.25 -14.58
N ASP A 95 1.53 -15.01 -15.64
CA ASP A 95 2.65 -15.96 -15.64
C ASP A 95 4.00 -15.26 -15.40
N LEU A 96 4.22 -14.11 -16.05
CA LEU A 96 5.41 -13.27 -15.83
C LEU A 96 5.50 -12.76 -14.39
N GLY A 97 4.35 -12.32 -13.84
CA GLY A 97 4.28 -11.87 -12.45
C GLY A 97 4.57 -12.98 -11.46
N ARG A 98 4.10 -14.21 -11.75
CA ARG A 98 4.38 -15.39 -10.94
C ARG A 98 5.85 -15.74 -10.97
N ASP A 99 6.49 -15.78 -12.14
CA ASP A 99 7.93 -16.01 -12.27
C ASP A 99 8.72 -14.97 -11.45
N ARG A 100 8.39 -13.69 -11.63
CA ARG A 100 9.04 -12.61 -10.88
C ARG A 100 8.84 -12.73 -9.37
N ALA A 101 7.63 -13.09 -8.92
CA ALA A 101 7.33 -13.25 -7.50
C ALA A 101 8.14 -14.40 -6.86
N MET A 102 8.39 -15.49 -7.60
CA MET A 102 9.17 -16.63 -7.13
C MET A 102 10.64 -16.28 -6.86
N GLN A 103 11.18 -15.23 -7.49
CA GLN A 103 12.55 -14.75 -7.24
C GLN A 103 12.71 -14.13 -5.84
N PHE A 104 11.61 -13.86 -5.14
CA PHE A 104 11.62 -13.22 -3.83
C PHE A 104 11.17 -14.13 -2.68
N LEU A 105 10.71 -15.36 -2.97
CA LEU A 105 10.25 -16.35 -1.98
C LEU A 105 11.42 -17.21 -1.49
#